data_AF-A0A7K6F4L4-F1
#
_entry.id   AF-A0A7K6F4L4-F1
#
_cell.length_a   1.000
_cell.length_b   1.000
_cell.length_c   1.000
_cell.angle_alpha   90.00
_cell.angle_beta   90.00
_cell.angle_gamma   90.00
#
_symmetry.space_group_name_H-M   'P 1'
#
loop_
_entity.id
_entity.type
_entity.pdbx_description
1 polymer ?
#
loop_
_entity_poly.entity_id
_entity_poly.type
_entity_poly.pdbx_seq_one_letter_code
_entity_poly.pdbx_strand_id
1 'polypeptide(L)'
;DWDKPEHIPDPDAKKPEDWDEEMDGEPPICPPQGEWRPRQIDNPDYKGKWVHPEIENPEYSPDPLLYSYDSFGVIGLDLWQVKSGTIFDNFLITDDEKLAEEIGNETWGATKV
;
A
#
# COMPACT_ATOMS: atom_id res chain seq x y z
N ASP A 1 -47.21 -12.32 -16.72
CA ASP A 1 -47.26 -11.31 -15.64
C ASP A 1 -45.88 -10.79 -15.30
N TRP A 2 -45.35 -9.90 -16.15
CA TRP A 2 -44.04 -9.27 -15.97
C TRP A 2 -44.05 -7.75 -16.19
N ASP A 3 -45.22 -7.15 -16.34
CA ASP A 3 -45.42 -5.70 -16.29
C ASP A 3 -46.31 -5.39 -15.10
N LYS A 4 -45.69 -5.14 -13.94
CA LYS A 4 -46.36 -4.45 -12.83
C LYS A 4 -46.08 -2.95 -13.02
N PRO A 5 -47.07 -2.07 -12.85
CA PRO A 5 -46.87 -0.63 -12.98
C PRO A 5 -45.75 -0.14 -12.04
N GLU A 6 -44.87 0.73 -12.55
CA GLU A 6 -43.70 1.29 -11.85
C GLU A 6 -44.05 2.06 -10.56
N HIS A 7 -45.33 2.42 -10.36
CA HIS A 7 -45.83 3.12 -9.19
C HIS A 7 -47.07 2.42 -8.64
N ILE A 8 -46.93 1.81 -7.46
CA ILE A 8 -48.07 1.44 -6.61
C ILE A 8 -48.09 2.49 -5.49
N PRO A 9 -49.06 3.42 -5.46
CA PRO A 9 -49.19 4.32 -4.32
C PRO A 9 -49.47 3.49 -3.08
N ASP A 10 -48.62 3.62 -2.06
CA ASP A 10 -48.80 2.95 -0.77
C ASP A 10 -50.05 3.53 -0.10
N PRO A 11 -51.14 2.77 0.05
CA PRO A 11 -52.39 3.27 0.60
C PRO A 11 -52.28 3.68 2.09
N ASP A 12 -51.21 3.29 2.79
CA ASP A 12 -50.99 3.59 4.21
C ASP A 12 -50.04 4.79 4.46
N ALA A 13 -49.52 5.42 3.40
CA ALA A 13 -48.65 6.59 3.53
C ALA A 13 -49.42 7.83 4.03
N LYS A 14 -49.38 8.08 5.34
CA LYS A 14 -49.89 9.32 5.96
C LYS A 14 -48.81 10.39 6.02
N LYS A 15 -49.15 11.58 5.55
CA LYS A 15 -48.32 12.79 5.68
C LYS A 15 -48.04 13.06 7.17
N PRO A 16 -46.76 13.24 7.59
CA PRO A 16 -46.43 13.66 8.96
C PRO A 16 -47.04 15.03 9.29
N GLU A 17 -47.45 15.25 10.55
CA GLU A 17 -48.06 16.53 10.98
C GLU A 17 -47.09 17.72 10.87
N ASP A 18 -45.78 17.46 10.90
CA ASP A 18 -44.72 18.48 10.80
C ASP A 18 -44.27 18.79 9.36
N TRP A 19 -44.98 18.31 8.32
CA TRP A 19 -44.60 18.55 6.92
C TRP A 19 -45.23 19.83 6.36
N ASP A 20 -44.41 20.85 6.12
CA ASP A 20 -44.81 22.14 5.55
C ASP A 20 -44.62 22.15 4.01
N GLU A 21 -45.73 22.23 3.27
CA GLU A 21 -45.75 22.15 1.80
C GLU A 21 -45.07 23.35 1.11
N GLU A 22 -44.91 24.48 1.81
CA GLU A 22 -44.33 25.70 1.25
C GLU A 22 -42.80 25.73 1.38
N MET A 23 -42.23 25.09 2.41
CA MET A 23 -40.79 25.05 2.69
C MET A 23 -40.11 23.74 2.27
N ASP A 24 -40.79 22.59 2.39
CA ASP A 24 -40.17 21.25 2.22
C ASP A 24 -40.47 20.58 0.86
N GLY A 25 -41.37 21.14 0.05
CA GLY A 25 -41.72 20.61 -1.27
C GLY A 25 -42.56 19.32 -1.25
N GLU A 26 -42.65 18.59 -2.38
CA GLU A 26 -43.33 17.29 -2.43
C GLU A 26 -42.50 16.19 -1.75
N PRO A 27 -43.12 15.27 -0.97
CA PRO A 27 -42.39 14.23 -0.26
C PRO A 27 -41.69 13.27 -1.24
N PRO A 28 -40.46 12.82 -0.92
CA PRO A 28 -39.71 11.94 -1.81
C PRO A 28 -40.44 10.60 -1.97
N ILE A 29 -40.78 10.27 -3.21
CA ILE A 29 -41.29 8.94 -3.57
C ILE A 29 -40.19 7.91 -3.26
N CYS A 30 -40.51 6.91 -2.45
CA CYS A 30 -39.61 5.79 -2.20
C CYS A 30 -39.25 5.10 -3.52
N PRO A 31 -37.97 5.04 -3.93
CA PRO A 31 -37.60 4.32 -5.15
C PRO A 31 -37.85 2.82 -4.96
N PRO A 32 -38.44 2.11 -5.93
CA PRO A 32 -38.64 0.67 -5.82
C PRO A 32 -37.27 -0.05 -5.75
N GLN A 33 -37.26 -1.20 -5.08
CA GLN A 33 -36.07 -2.05 -4.97
C GLN A 33 -35.52 -2.35 -6.38
N GLY A 34 -34.27 -1.94 -6.60
CA GLY A 34 -33.67 -1.77 -7.92
C GLY A 34 -33.74 -2.96 -8.86
N GLU A 35 -33.59 -2.64 -10.15
CA GLU A 35 -33.65 -3.56 -11.29
C GLU A 35 -33.00 -4.91 -11.02
N TRP A 36 -33.71 -5.98 -11.36
CA TRP A 36 -33.16 -7.34 -11.30
C TRP A 36 -31.89 -7.42 -12.17
N ARG A 37 -30.75 -7.74 -11.54
CA ARG A 37 -29.49 -8.04 -12.23
C ARG A 37 -29.24 -9.54 -12.21
N PRO A 38 -28.84 -10.15 -13.33
CA PRO A 38 -28.51 -11.57 -13.36
C PRO A 38 -27.38 -11.87 -12.37
N ARG A 39 -27.40 -13.07 -11.77
CA ARG A 39 -26.36 -13.50 -10.82
C ARG A 39 -25.03 -13.59 -11.56
N GLN A 40 -24.01 -12.89 -11.05
CA GLN A 40 -22.64 -13.05 -11.52
C GLN A 40 -22.16 -14.44 -11.08
N ILE A 41 -21.80 -15.27 -12.05
CA ILE A 41 -21.25 -16.61 -11.83
C ILE A 41 -19.76 -16.51 -12.12
N ASP A 42 -18.93 -17.07 -11.23
CA ASP A 42 -17.50 -17.16 -11.46
C ASP A 42 -17.23 -17.95 -12.74
N ASN A 43 -16.45 -17.36 -13.65
CA ASN A 43 -16.18 -17.97 -14.95
C ASN A 43 -15.35 -19.27 -14.74
N PRO A 44 -15.90 -20.46 -15.03
CA PRO A 44 -15.16 -21.72 -14.91
C PRO A 44 -13.96 -21.80 -15.88
N ASP A 45 -13.96 -21.01 -16.95
CA ASP A 45 -12.85 -20.90 -17.91
C ASP A 45 -11.82 -19.82 -17.52
N TYR A 46 -11.88 -19.26 -16.31
CA TYR A 46 -10.92 -18.27 -15.85
C TYR A 46 -9.53 -18.90 -15.67
N LYS A 47 -8.60 -18.56 -16.56
CA LYS A 47 -7.21 -19.07 -16.57
C LYS A 47 -6.27 -18.32 -15.62
N GLY A 48 -6.81 -17.60 -14.64
CA GLY A 48 -6.05 -16.72 -13.77
C GLY A 48 -5.76 -15.36 -14.41
N LYS A 49 -5.09 -14.50 -13.65
CA LYS A 49 -4.64 -13.19 -14.14
C LYS A 49 -3.52 -13.42 -15.14
N TRP A 50 -3.65 -12.87 -16.34
CA TRP A 50 -2.59 -12.95 -17.34
C TRP A 50 -1.29 -12.33 -16.79
N VAL A 51 -0.18 -13.05 -16.97
CA VAL A 51 1.18 -12.64 -16.61
C VAL A 51 2.01 -12.61 -17.88
N HIS A 52 2.78 -11.53 -18.08
CA HIS A 52 3.66 -11.41 -19.24
C HIS A 52 4.78 -12.47 -19.15
N PRO A 53 5.10 -13.19 -20.25
CA PRO A 53 6.18 -14.17 -20.24
C PRO A 53 7.52 -13.49 -19.96
N GLU A 54 8.33 -14.12 -19.12
CA GLU A 54 9.71 -13.68 -18.88
C GLU A 54 10.55 -13.99 -20.12
N ILE A 55 11.27 -12.98 -20.61
CA ILE A 55 12.23 -13.10 -21.71
C ILE A 55 13.64 -12.81 -21.19
N GLU A 56 14.65 -13.46 -21.75
CA GLU A 56 16.03 -13.16 -21.40
C GLU A 56 16.37 -11.70 -21.74
N ASN A 57 16.97 -10.99 -20.79
CA ASN A 57 17.34 -9.59 -20.97
C ASN A 57 18.68 -9.50 -21.73
N PRO A 58 18.71 -8.97 -22.97
CA PRO A 58 19.95 -8.83 -23.73
C PRO A 58 20.93 -7.83 -23.12
N GLU A 59 20.47 -6.92 -22.26
CA GLU A 59 21.31 -5.91 -21.60
C GLU A 59 21.91 -6.39 -20.28
N TYR A 60 21.69 -7.64 -19.88
CA TYR A 60 22.29 -8.19 -18.66
C TYR A 60 23.80 -8.36 -18.83
N SER A 61 24.57 -7.73 -17.94
CA SER A 61 26.02 -7.86 -17.90
C SER A 61 26.52 -8.00 -16.45
N PRO A 62 27.21 -9.10 -16.10
CA PRO A 62 27.83 -9.24 -14.79
C PRO A 62 29.19 -8.53 -14.74
N ASP A 63 29.44 -7.75 -13.69
CA ASP A 63 30.72 -7.07 -13.45
C ASP A 63 31.43 -7.67 -12.22
N PRO A 64 32.60 -8.34 -12.38
CA PRO A 64 33.36 -8.90 -11.26
C PRO A 64 34.11 -7.86 -10.44
N LEU A 65 34.26 -6.62 -10.92
CA LEU A 65 35.02 -5.55 -10.26
C LEU A 65 34.11 -4.55 -9.53
N LEU A 66 32.81 -4.84 -9.42
CA LEU A 66 31.84 -3.96 -8.77
C LEU A 66 32.19 -3.61 -7.32
N TYR A 67 32.97 -4.45 -6.64
CA TYR A 67 33.44 -4.21 -5.27
C TYR A 67 34.69 -3.32 -5.19
N SER A 68 35.42 -3.15 -6.29
CA SER A 68 36.71 -2.48 -6.34
C SER A 68 36.54 -1.00 -6.65
N TYR A 69 37.17 -0.16 -5.85
CA TYR A 69 37.22 1.29 -6.04
C TYR A 69 38.67 1.74 -6.11
N ASP A 70 38.94 2.82 -6.85
CA ASP A 70 40.31 3.32 -7.04
C ASP A 70 40.95 3.82 -5.74
N SER A 71 40.17 4.53 -4.92
CA SER A 71 40.63 5.06 -3.63
C SER A 71 39.46 5.54 -2.77
N PHE A 72 39.60 5.37 -1.45
CA PHE A 72 38.74 5.99 -0.45
C PHE A 72 39.59 6.87 0.47
N GLY A 73 39.14 8.10 0.75
CA GLY A 73 39.89 9.04 1.59
C GLY A 73 39.05 9.91 2.52
N VAL A 74 37.72 9.85 2.42
CA VAL A 74 36.81 10.68 3.22
C VAL A 74 35.66 9.84 3.72
N ILE A 75 35.30 10.03 4.99
CA ILE A 75 34.07 9.51 5.60
C ILE A 75 33.13 10.71 5.79
N GLY A 76 31.97 10.66 5.15
CA GLY A 76 30.93 11.68 5.28
C GLY A 76 29.67 11.10 5.93
N LEU A 77 29.07 11.85 6.86
CA LEU A 77 27.79 11.50 7.46
C LEU A 77 26.76 12.54 7.01
N ASP A 78 25.96 12.18 6.00
CA ASP A 78 24.84 12.99 5.52
C ASP A 78 23.53 12.22 5.70
N LEU A 79 22.68 12.69 6.61
CA LEU A 79 21.48 11.99 7.06
C LEU A 79 20.36 13.00 7.40
N TRP A 80 19.12 12.60 7.15
CA TRP A 80 17.94 13.34 7.58
C TRP A 80 17.41 12.81 8.93
N GLN A 81 17.17 13.69 9.90
CA GLN A 81 16.57 13.32 11.19
C GLN A 81 15.34 14.19 11.51
N VAL A 82 14.23 13.54 11.87
CA VAL A 82 13.01 14.22 12.37
C VAL A 82 13.13 14.52 13.87
N LYS A 83 13.71 13.61 14.65
CA LYS A 83 14.01 13.78 16.08
C LYS A 83 15.50 13.55 16.30
N SER A 84 16.15 14.50 16.97
CA SER A 84 17.56 14.41 17.35
C SER A 84 17.77 13.46 18.53
N GLY A 85 19.02 12.99 18.72
CA GLY A 85 19.42 12.18 19.88
C GLY A 85 20.34 11.01 19.53
N THR A 86 20.56 10.75 18.23
CA THR A 86 21.50 9.71 17.80
C THR A 86 22.94 10.15 18.02
N ILE A 87 23.72 9.28 18.65
CA ILE A 87 25.17 9.43 18.81
C ILE A 87 25.81 8.28 18.06
N PHE A 88 26.75 8.59 17.17
CA PHE A 88 27.57 7.60 16.47
C PHE A 88 28.96 7.62 17.09
N ASP A 89 29.52 6.43 17.34
CA ASP A 89 30.87 6.24 17.86
C ASP A 89 31.45 4.94 17.27
N ASN A 90 32.74 4.69 17.51
CA ASN A 90 33.47 3.47 17.12
C ASN A 90 33.58 3.25 15.61
N PHE A 91 33.83 4.31 14.84
CA PHE A 91 34.12 4.18 13.41
C PHE A 91 35.43 3.41 13.17
N LEU A 92 35.35 2.31 12.42
CA LEU A 92 36.49 1.47 12.03
C LEU A 92 36.42 1.19 10.52
N ILE A 93 37.54 1.34 9.83
CA ILE A 93 37.74 0.91 8.44
C ILE A 93 38.97 0.01 8.41
N THR A 94 38.80 -1.23 7.96
CA THR A 94 39.85 -2.25 7.90
C THR A 94 39.57 -3.24 6.77
N ASP A 95 40.59 -3.96 6.33
CA ASP A 95 40.54 -5.06 5.36
C ASP A 95 40.54 -6.45 6.03
N ASP A 96 40.70 -6.51 7.35
CA ASP A 96 40.67 -7.75 8.14
C ASP A 96 39.37 -7.91 8.93
N GLU A 97 38.61 -8.95 8.58
CA GLU A 97 37.34 -9.31 9.22
C GLU A 97 37.51 -9.68 10.71
N LYS A 98 38.61 -10.35 11.08
CA LYS A 98 38.84 -10.77 12.47
C LYS A 98 39.17 -9.57 13.35
N LEU A 99 39.99 -8.66 12.85
CA LEU A 99 40.30 -7.41 13.55
C LEU A 99 39.03 -6.59 13.77
N ALA A 100 38.15 -6.52 12.76
CA ALA A 100 36.87 -5.84 12.89
C ALA A 100 35.98 -6.48 13.98
N GLU A 101 35.95 -7.81 14.04
CA GLU A 101 35.21 -8.56 15.07
C GLU A 101 35.79 -8.33 16.47
N GLU A 102 37.11 -8.40 16.63
CA GLU A 102 37.79 -8.17 17.91
C GLU A 102 37.50 -6.75 18.43
N ILE A 103 37.70 -5.72 17.60
CA ILE A 103 37.42 -4.32 17.99
C ILE A 103 35.93 -4.12 18.28
N GLY A 104 35.03 -4.74 17.52
CA GLY A 104 33.59 -4.69 17.78
C GLY A 104 33.22 -5.27 19.15
N ASN A 105 33.86 -6.39 19.53
CA ASN A 105 33.66 -7.02 20.83
C ASN A 105 34.25 -6.20 21.98
N GLU A 106 35.41 -5.58 21.79
CA GLU A 106 36.05 -4.72 22.80
C GLU A 106 35.33 -3.38 23.00
N THR A 107 34.72 -2.83 21.95
CA THR A 107 34.02 -1.54 21.99
C THR A 107 32.55 -1.70 22.35
N TRP A 108 31.70 -1.98 21.37
CA TRP A 108 30.27 -2.16 21.57
C TRP A 108 29.97 -3.34 22.49
N GLY A 109 30.71 -4.46 22.34
CA GLY A 109 30.53 -5.64 23.16
C GLY A 109 30.79 -5.42 24.66
N ALA A 110 31.64 -4.46 25.03
CA ALA A 110 31.87 -4.07 26.42
C ALA A 110 30.88 -3.01 26.93
N THR A 111 30.34 -2.18 26.03
CA THR A 111 29.46 -1.05 26.37
C THR A 111 27.97 -1.44 26.39
N LYS A 112 27.60 -2.54 25.71
CA LYS A 112 26.23 -3.05 25.73
C LYS A 112 25.85 -3.48 27.16
N VAL A 113 24.76 -2.91 27.66
CA VAL A 113 24.12 -3.25 28.94
C VAL A 113 23.07 -4.34 28.72
#